data_AF-A0A0F0LFA2-F1
#
_entry.id   AF-A0A0F0LFA2-F1
#
_cell.length_a   1.000
_cell.length_b   1.000
_cell.length_c   1.000
_cell.angle_alpha   90.00
_cell.angle_beta   90.00
_cell.angle_gamma   90.00
#
_symmetry.space_group_name_H-M   'P 1'
#
loop_
_entity.id
_entity.type
_entity.pdbx_description
1 polymer ?
#
loop_
_entity_poly.entity_id
_entity_poly.type
_entity_poly.pdbx_seq_one_letter_code
_entity_poly.pdbx_strand_id
1 'polypeptide(L)'
;MAAPAPTDALDTLELFGAAYLRTHALIGDAAEAQWQAGATPRPIEDTTERSKGPVSDPTVYHLLDGRRIALREAVIEAEKSLREAEAAMADAIARLEGK
;
A
#
# COMPACT_ATOMS: atom_id res chain seq x y z
N MET A 1 22.68 19.51 7.43
CA MET A 1 22.00 18.32 7.98
C MET A 1 23.00 17.19 7.96
N ALA A 2 23.44 16.73 9.14
CA ALA A 2 24.37 15.61 9.24
C ALA A 2 23.62 14.31 8.91
N ALA A 3 24.22 13.44 8.09
CA ALA A 3 23.73 12.08 7.89
C ALA A 3 23.72 11.35 9.25
N PRO A 4 22.69 10.54 9.57
CA PRO A 4 22.69 9.77 10.80
C PRO A 4 23.92 8.84 10.81
N ALA A 5 24.66 8.87 11.92
CA ALA A 5 25.81 7.99 12.18
C ALA A 5 25.39 6.51 12.07
N PRO A 6 26.32 5.59 11.75
CA PRO A 6 25.98 4.18 11.58
C PRO A 6 25.42 3.63 12.88
N THR A 7 24.10 3.43 12.93
CA THR A 7 23.42 2.53 13.85
C THR A 7 24.06 1.15 13.69
N ASP A 8 24.22 0.40 14.77
CA ASP A 8 24.91 -0.90 14.73
C ASP A 8 24.31 -1.79 13.62
N ALA A 9 25.09 -2.73 13.07
CA ALA A 9 24.60 -3.62 12.01
C ALA A 9 23.35 -4.40 12.45
N LEU A 10 23.28 -4.71 13.75
CA LEU A 10 22.10 -5.27 14.42
C LEU A 10 20.89 -4.31 14.36
N ASP A 11 21.07 -3.04 14.74
CA ASP A 11 20.00 -2.03 14.70
C ASP A 11 19.47 -1.82 13.28
N THR A 12 20.37 -1.85 12.29
CA THR A 12 20.02 -1.67 10.88
C THR A 12 19.22 -2.88 10.35
N LEU A 13 19.61 -4.09 10.73
CA LEU A 13 18.90 -5.32 10.36
C LEU A 13 17.50 -5.34 11.01
N GLU A 14 17.40 -5.00 12.29
CA GLU A 14 16.12 -4.98 13.01
C GLU A 14 15.15 -3.95 12.41
N LEU A 15 15.63 -2.72 12.16
CA LEU A 15 14.82 -1.67 11.56
C LEU A 15 14.35 -2.05 10.15
N PHE A 16 15.26 -2.55 9.31
CA PHE A 16 14.95 -2.94 7.95
C PHE A 16 13.99 -4.14 7.92
N GLY A 17 14.27 -5.18 8.70
CA GLY A 17 13.43 -6.38 8.79
C GLY A 17 12.03 -6.06 9.30
N ALA A 18 11.90 -5.23 10.34
CA ALA A 18 10.61 -4.80 10.87
C ALA A 18 9.80 -4.00 9.84
N ALA A 19 10.44 -3.07 9.12
CA ALA A 19 9.79 -2.27 8.08
C ALA A 19 9.34 -3.14 6.90
N TYR A 20 10.18 -4.08 6.46
CA TYR A 20 9.89 -5.00 5.37
C TYR A 20 8.67 -5.88 5.69
N LEU A 21 8.67 -6.53 6.86
CA LEU A 21 7.55 -7.39 7.29
C LEU A 21 6.26 -6.59 7.48
N ARG A 22 6.34 -5.39 8.06
CA ARG A 22 5.17 -4.52 8.23
C ARG A 22 4.57 -4.09 6.90
N THR A 23 5.41 -3.81 5.90
CA THR A 23 4.95 -3.40 4.57
C THR A 23 4.20 -4.53 3.88
N HIS A 24 4.71 -5.76 3.95
CA HIS A 24 4.00 -6.96 3.44
C HIS A 24 2.63 -7.17 4.12
N ALA A 25 2.58 -7.05 5.45
CA ALA A 25 1.32 -7.17 6.18
C ALA A 25 0.28 -6.12 5.73
N LEU A 26 0.71 -4.86 5.60
CA LEU A 26 -0.16 -3.77 5.17
C LEU A 26 -0.65 -3.92 3.72
N ILE A 27 0.16 -4.46 2.82
CA ILE A 27 -0.27 -4.77 1.44
C ILE A 27 -1.38 -5.83 1.47
N GLY A 28 -1.23 -6.89 2.28
CA GLY A 28 -2.26 -7.91 2.47
C GLY A 28 -3.58 -7.33 3.00
N ASP A 29 -3.49 -6.50 4.04
CA ASP A 29 -4.67 -5.85 4.63
C ASP A 29 -5.34 -4.88 3.64
N ALA A 30 -4.57 -4.13 2.87
CA ALA A 30 -5.08 -3.19 1.87
C ALA A 30 -5.80 -3.90 0.71
N ALA A 31 -5.33 -5.09 0.31
CA ALA A 31 -5.95 -5.90 -0.73
C ALA A 31 -7.38 -6.35 -0.37
N GLU A 32 -7.66 -6.56 0.92
CA GLU A 32 -8.99 -6.87 1.44
C GLU A 32 -9.83 -5.60 1.67
N ALA A 33 -9.22 -4.56 2.25
CA ALA A 33 -9.91 -3.31 2.60
C ALA A 33 -10.51 -2.57 1.38
N GLN A 34 -9.91 -2.72 0.19
CA GLN A 34 -10.42 -2.12 -1.04
C GLN A 34 -11.76 -2.70 -1.52
N TRP A 35 -12.23 -3.81 -0.95
CA TRP A 35 -13.52 -4.44 -1.27
C TRP A 35 -14.57 -4.26 -0.17
N GLN A 36 -14.14 -3.87 1.03
CA GLN A 36 -15.02 -3.63 2.17
C GLN A 36 -15.71 -2.26 2.04
N ALA A 37 -16.93 -2.14 2.58
CA ALA A 37 -17.61 -0.85 2.71
C ALA A 37 -16.82 0.04 3.68
N GLY A 38 -16.58 1.30 3.31
CA GLY A 38 -15.84 2.22 4.16
C GLY A 38 -16.60 2.51 5.46
N ALA A 39 -15.93 2.43 6.60
CA ALA A 39 -16.54 2.66 7.92
C ALA A 39 -16.96 4.13 8.17
N THR A 40 -16.50 5.07 7.34
CA THR A 40 -16.84 6.49 7.48
C THR A 40 -18.21 6.76 6.85
N PRO A 41 -19.19 7.27 7.62
CA PRO A 41 -20.45 7.73 7.05
C PRO A 41 -20.15 8.81 6.00
N ARG A 42 -20.56 8.56 4.75
CA ARG A 42 -20.63 9.62 3.75
C ARG A 42 -22.01 10.27 3.86
N PRO A 43 -22.13 11.60 3.77
CA PRO A 43 -23.40 12.21 3.44
C PRO A 43 -23.79 11.67 2.07
N ILE A 44 -24.68 10.69 2.05
CA ILE A 44 -25.37 10.30 0.83
C ILE A 44 -26.40 11.42 0.67
N GLU A 45 -26.17 12.34 -0.26
CA GLU A 45 -27.25 13.23 -0.68
C GLU A 45 -28.34 12.33 -1.25
N ASP A 46 -29.36 12.06 -0.43
CA ASP A 46 -30.51 11.26 -0.81
C ASP A 46 -31.38 12.14 -1.70
N THR A 47 -30.95 12.31 -2.94
CA THR A 47 -31.71 12.99 -3.98
C THR A 47 -32.82 12.05 -4.44
N THR A 48 -33.98 12.61 -4.78
CA THR A 48 -35.14 11.85 -5.27
C THR A 48 -34.90 11.10 -6.59
N GLU A 49 -33.70 11.18 -7.14
CA GLU A 49 -33.24 10.49 -8.36
C GLU A 49 -33.05 8.98 -8.14
N ARG A 50 -32.79 8.51 -6.91
CA ARG A 50 -32.66 7.08 -6.60
C ARG A 50 -33.93 6.27 -6.96
N SER A 51 -35.09 6.92 -6.89
CA SER A 51 -36.39 6.35 -7.21
C SER A 51 -36.77 6.35 -8.70
N LYS A 52 -35.93 6.90 -9.60
CA LYS A 52 -36.33 7.17 -11.00
C LYS A 52 -35.60 6.36 -12.10
N GLY A 53 -34.67 5.46 -11.79
CA GLY A 53 -33.90 4.73 -12.82
C GLY A 53 -33.61 3.26 -12.48
N PRO A 54 -33.43 2.39 -13.50
CA PRO A 54 -33.17 0.97 -13.28
C PRO A 54 -31.74 0.78 -12.78
N VAL A 55 -31.61 0.15 -11.61
CA VAL A 55 -30.38 -0.40 -11.02
C VAL A 55 -29.24 0.62 -10.86
N SER A 56 -29.10 1.15 -9.64
CA SER A 56 -27.84 1.74 -9.18
C SER A 56 -26.75 0.68 -9.31
N ASP A 57 -25.80 0.87 -10.23
CA ASP A 57 -24.62 0.02 -10.35
C ASP A 57 -23.56 0.49 -9.34
N PRO A 58 -23.37 -0.21 -8.20
CA PRO A 58 -22.40 0.18 -7.18
C PRO A 58 -20.95 0.11 -7.69
N THR A 59 -20.70 -0.62 -8.78
CA THR A 59 -19.37 -0.87 -9.33
C THR A 59 -18.69 0.40 -9.83
N VAL A 60 -19.44 1.27 -10.52
CA VAL A 60 -18.91 2.55 -11.04
C VAL A 60 -18.56 3.50 -9.90
N TYR A 61 -19.37 3.54 -8.84
CA TYR A 61 -19.10 4.36 -7.64
C TYR A 61 -17.87 3.91 -6.87
N HIS A 62 -17.58 2.60 -6.84
CA HIS A 62 -16.36 2.07 -6.21
C HIS A 62 -15.10 2.28 -7.07
N LEU A 63 -15.25 2.29 -8.40
CA LEU A 63 -14.15 2.53 -9.32
C LEU A 63 -13.65 3.98 -9.26
N LEU A 64 -14.58 4.94 -9.19
CA LEU A 64 -14.29 6.38 -9.19
C LEU A 64 -14.07 6.95 -7.77
N ASP A 65 -14.06 6.12 -6.73
CA ASP A 65 -13.80 6.55 -5.37
C ASP A 65 -12.33 6.93 -5.20
N GLY A 66 -12.05 8.24 -5.13
CA GLY A 66 -10.69 8.77 -4.99
C GLY A 66 -9.90 8.21 -3.80
N ARG A 67 -10.56 7.77 -2.71
CA ARG A 67 -9.86 7.12 -1.59
C ARG A 67 -9.36 5.72 -1.96
N ARG A 68 -10.17 4.97 -2.73
CA ARG A 68 -9.81 3.63 -3.20
C ARG A 68 -8.73 3.70 -4.28
N ILE A 69 -8.78 4.74 -5.14
CA ILE A 69 -7.71 5.02 -6.11
C ILE A 69 -6.40 5.30 -5.38
N ALA A 70 -6.39 6.24 -4.42
CA ALA A 70 -5.19 6.56 -3.64
C ALA A 70 -4.64 5.35 -2.88
N LEU A 71 -5.49 4.49 -2.32
CA LEU A 71 -5.06 3.25 -1.68
C LEU A 71 -4.40 2.28 -2.67
N ARG A 72 -4.97 2.11 -3.86
CA ARG A 72 -4.39 1.26 -4.92
C ARG A 72 -3.05 1.80 -5.39
N GLU A 73 -2.94 3.11 -5.60
CA GLU A 73 -1.67 3.76 -5.96
C GLU A 73 -0.60 3.53 -4.88
N ALA A 74 -0.97 3.69 -3.60
CA ALA A 74 -0.07 3.43 -2.48
C ALA A 74 0.40 1.98 -2.41
N VAL A 75 -0.49 1.01 -2.68
CA VAL A 75 -0.13 -0.42 -2.75
C VAL A 75 0.84 -0.69 -3.90
N ILE A 76 0.58 -0.13 -5.09
CA ILE A 76 1.47 -0.28 -6.26
C ILE A 76 2.87 0.25 -5.95
N GLU A 77 2.98 1.43 -5.34
CA GLU A 77 4.27 2.02 -5.00
C GLU A 77 4.99 1.24 -3.89
N ALA A 78 4.24 0.70 -2.92
CA ALA A 78 4.81 -0.17 -1.87
C ALA A 78 5.39 -1.46 -2.47
N GLU A 79 4.65 -2.14 -3.35
CA GLU A 79 5.15 -3.33 -4.05
C GLU A 79 6.40 -3.04 -4.90
N LYS A 80 6.41 -1.89 -5.59
CA LYS A 80 7.57 -1.46 -6.36
C LYS A 80 8.79 -1.24 -5.46
N SER A 81 8.59 -0.58 -4.31
CA SER A 81 9.66 -0.36 -3.32
C SER A 81 10.22 -1.67 -2.77
N LEU A 82 9.36 -2.67 -2.52
CA LEU A 82 9.80 -4.00 -2.09
C LEU A 82 10.65 -4.71 -3.16
N ARG A 83 10.23 -4.67 -4.44
CA ARG A 83 11.01 -5.23 -5.55
C ARG A 83 12.37 -4.56 -5.72
N GLU A 84 12.42 -3.24 -5.57
CA GLU A 84 13.68 -2.48 -5.63
C GLU A 84 14.62 -2.85 -4.47
N ALA A 85 14.08 -3.00 -3.26
CA ALA A 85 14.86 -3.44 -2.10
C ALA A 85 15.42 -4.87 -2.29
N GLU A 86 14.61 -5.79 -2.80
CA GLU A 86 15.04 -7.17 -3.12
C GLU A 86 16.14 -7.20 -4.17
N ALA A 87 15.99 -6.42 -5.24
CA ALA A 87 17.00 -6.33 -6.30
C ALA A 87 18.33 -5.76 -5.77
N ALA A 88 18.26 -4.71 -4.95
CA ALA A 88 19.45 -4.11 -4.34
C ALA A 88 20.18 -5.09 -3.41
N MET A 89 19.42 -5.85 -2.60
CA MET A 89 20.00 -6.87 -1.71
C MET A 89 20.61 -8.03 -2.49
N ALA A 90 19.93 -8.51 -3.54
CA ALA A 90 20.45 -9.58 -4.40
C ALA A 90 21.76 -9.16 -5.10
N ASP A 91 21.84 -7.93 -5.61
CA ASP A 91 23.07 -7.38 -6.21
C ASP A 91 24.19 -7.24 -5.16
N ALA A 92 23.88 -6.75 -3.96
CA ALA A 92 24.85 -6.67 -2.87
C ALA A 92 25.39 -8.05 -2.47
N ILE A 93 24.50 -9.05 -2.34
CA ILE A 93 24.88 -10.44 -2.07
C ILE A 93 25.78 -10.97 -3.19
N ALA A 94 25.37 -10.84 -4.45
CA ALA A 94 26.15 -11.30 -5.59
C ALA A 94 27.56 -10.68 -5.66
N ARG A 95 27.71 -9.40 -5.29
CA ARG A 95 29.03 -8.74 -5.23
C ARG A 95 29.89 -9.21 -4.06
N LEU A 96 29.28 -9.56 -2.92
CA LEU A 96 29.98 -10.04 -1.74
C LEU A 96 30.37 -11.52 -1.87
N GLU A 97 29.48 -12.34 -2.44
CA GLU A 97 29.71 -13.75 -2.77
C GLU A 97 30.60 -13.92 -3.99
N GLY A 98 30.52 -13.00 -4.96
CA GLY A 98 31.40 -12.90 -6.12
C GLY A 98 32.81 -12.35 -5.82
N LYS A 99 33.19 -12.33 -4.55
CA LYS A 99 34.61 -12.40 -4.16
C LYS A 99 35.20 -13.74 -4.56
#